data_AF-A0A382CMA6-F1
#
_entry.id   AF-A0A382CMA6-F1
#
_cell.length_a   1.000
_cell.length_b   1.000
_cell.length_c   1.000
_cell.angle_alpha   90.00
_cell.angle_beta   90.00
_cell.angle_gamma   90.00
#
_symmetry.space_group_name_H-M   'P 1'
#
loop_
_entity.id
_entity.type
_entity.pdbx_description
1 polymer ?
#
loop_
_entity_poly.entity_id
_entity_poly.type
_entity_poly.pdbx_seq_one_letter_code
_entity_poly.pdbx_strand_id
1 'polypeptide(L)'
;MMIEMTLELAEKIAKAAHKKSEELNRPMSISIVDESGRMVYFSRSDEAGFYTFDTSKAKAMAAASFKRSTMEIDSIKDQNPLLWFSIPSVIPGNALPSPGGRPIIKDGHCIGGIGV
;
A
#
# COMPACT_ATOMS: atom_id res chain seq x y z
N MET A 1 -23.61 -1.03 -2.50
CA MET A 1 -22.42 -1.45 -3.25
C MET A 1 -21.62 -2.38 -2.34
N MET A 2 -21.20 -3.55 -2.82
CA MET A 2 -20.29 -4.43 -2.07
C MET A 2 -18.86 -4.09 -2.46
N ILE A 3 -17.98 -3.99 -1.46
CA ILE A 3 -16.54 -3.75 -1.64
C ILE A 3 -15.93 -5.01 -2.29
N GLU A 4 -15.18 -4.85 -3.37
CA GLU A 4 -14.55 -5.98 -4.08
C GLU A 4 -13.30 -6.51 -3.36
N MET A 5 -12.60 -5.63 -2.63
CA MET A 5 -11.55 -6.04 -1.70
C MET A 5 -12.17 -6.65 -0.44
N THR A 6 -12.50 -7.93 -0.50
CA THR A 6 -13.03 -8.67 0.66
C THR A 6 -11.92 -8.94 1.68
N LEU A 7 -12.31 -9.18 2.93
CA LEU A 7 -11.37 -9.61 3.98
C LEU A 7 -10.60 -10.87 3.58
N GLU A 8 -11.30 -11.88 3.05
CA GLU A 8 -10.69 -13.14 2.61
C GLU A 8 -9.62 -12.91 1.53
N LEU A 9 -9.91 -12.04 0.55
CA LEU A 9 -8.93 -11.69 -0.49
C LEU A 9 -7.73 -10.95 0.11
N ALA A 10 -7.97 -10.00 1.01
CA ALA A 10 -6.91 -9.26 1.68
C ALA A 10 -6.00 -10.17 2.50
N GLU A 11 -6.56 -11.10 3.28
CA GLU A 11 -5.80 -12.10 4.04
C GLU A 11 -4.93 -12.98 3.14
N LYS A 12 -5.49 -13.44 2.00
CA LYS A 12 -4.74 -14.23 1.01
C LYS A 12 -3.55 -13.46 0.44
N ILE A 13 -3.75 -12.18 0.09
CA ILE A 13 -2.68 -11.30 -0.41
C ILE A 13 -1.62 -11.09 0.68
N ALA A 14 -2.04 -10.78 1.90
CA ALA A 14 -1.11 -10.54 3.00
C ALA A 14 -0.28 -11.77 3.36
N LYS A 15 -0.89 -12.97 3.35
CA LYS A 15 -0.18 -14.23 3.56
C LYS A 15 0.90 -14.47 2.50
N ALA A 16 0.61 -14.18 1.24
CA ALA A 16 1.60 -14.29 0.17
C ALA A 16 2.76 -13.28 0.36
N ALA A 17 2.44 -12.05 0.80
CA ALA A 17 3.46 -11.03 1.07
C ALA A 17 4.35 -11.39 2.27
N HIS A 18 3.77 -11.90 3.36
CA HIS A 18 4.53 -12.41 4.51
C HIS A 18 5.43 -13.57 4.15
N LYS A 19 4.92 -14.56 3.40
CA LYS A 19 5.76 -15.66 2.89
C LYS A 19 6.96 -15.13 2.12
N LYS A 20 6.76 -14.11 1.28
CA LYS A 20 7.88 -13.53 0.53
C LYS A 20 8.86 -12.76 1.43
N SER A 21 8.35 -12.07 2.44
CA SER A 21 9.13 -11.35 3.44
C SER A 21 10.02 -12.31 4.26
N GLU A 22 9.50 -13.47 4.64
CA GLU A 22 10.25 -14.56 5.28
C GLU A 22 11.35 -15.11 4.37
N GLU A 23 11.04 -15.43 3.11
CA GLU A 23 12.03 -15.89 2.12
C GLU A 23 13.20 -14.89 1.94
N LEU A 24 12.93 -13.60 2.13
CA LEU A 24 13.92 -12.53 2.00
C LEU A 24 14.65 -12.22 3.33
N ASN A 25 14.29 -12.87 4.44
CA ASN A 25 14.76 -12.54 5.79
C ASN A 25 14.60 -11.04 6.11
N ARG A 26 13.45 -10.48 5.74
CA ARG A 26 13.12 -9.07 6.00
C ARG A 26 11.79 -9.00 6.70
N PRO A 27 11.71 -8.70 8.01
CA PRO A 27 10.43 -8.54 8.70
C PRO A 27 9.71 -7.29 8.19
N MET A 28 8.43 -7.42 7.81
CA MET A 28 7.67 -6.34 7.16
C MET A 28 6.28 -6.18 7.80
N SER A 29 5.71 -4.98 7.67
CA SER A 29 4.29 -4.76 7.89
C SER A 29 3.55 -4.79 6.55
N ILE A 30 2.38 -5.39 6.52
CA ILE A 30 1.53 -5.47 5.33
C ILE A 30 0.22 -4.74 5.60
N SER A 31 -0.06 -3.72 4.81
CA SER A 31 -1.34 -2.99 4.82
C SER A 31 -2.08 -3.22 3.50
N ILE A 32 -3.39 -3.47 3.58
CA ILE A 32 -4.27 -3.58 2.42
C ILE A 32 -5.46 -2.64 2.61
N VAL A 33 -5.73 -1.84 1.58
CA VAL A 33 -6.86 -0.92 1.52
C VAL A 33 -7.78 -1.27 0.34
N ASP A 34 -9.06 -0.92 0.45
CA ASP A 34 -10.02 -1.01 -0.66
C ASP A 34 -9.87 0.14 -1.67
N GLU A 35 -10.72 0.16 -2.69
CA GLU A 35 -10.75 1.20 -3.73
C GLU A 35 -11.04 2.61 -3.20
N SER A 36 -11.64 2.71 -2.01
CA SER A 36 -11.92 3.97 -1.30
C SER A 36 -10.77 4.38 -0.37
N GLY A 37 -9.69 3.61 -0.31
CA GLY A 37 -8.58 3.84 0.60
C GLY A 37 -8.91 3.54 2.07
N ARG A 38 -9.92 2.72 2.34
CA ARG A 38 -10.24 2.28 3.70
C ARG A 38 -9.43 1.03 4.01
N MET A 39 -8.86 0.96 5.21
CA MET A 39 -8.11 -0.20 5.65
C MET A 39 -9.03 -1.42 5.75
N VAL A 40 -8.66 -2.49 5.04
CA VAL A 40 -9.35 -3.78 5.07
C VAL A 40 -8.57 -4.76 5.94
N TYR A 41 -7.24 -4.75 5.84
CA TYR A 41 -6.38 -5.66 6.58
C TYR A 41 -5.04 -5.01 6.94
N PHE A 42 -4.52 -5.36 8.12
CA PHE A 42 -3.18 -5.01 8.55
C PHE A 42 -2.55 -6.18 9.32
N SER A 43 -1.26 -6.39 9.12
CA SER A 43 -0.47 -7.33 9.92
C SER A 43 0.98 -6.88 9.96
N ARG A 44 1.68 -7.17 11.06
CA ARG A 44 3.07 -6.77 11.29
C ARG A 44 3.85 -7.96 11.81
N SER A 45 4.99 -8.27 11.18
CA SER A 45 5.94 -9.24 11.73
C SER A 45 6.46 -8.78 13.10
N ASP A 46 6.77 -9.70 13.99
CA ASP A 46 7.20 -9.38 15.37
C ASP A 46 8.44 -8.48 15.41
N GLU A 47 9.38 -8.71 14.49
CA GLU A 47 10.64 -7.95 14.39
C GLU A 47 10.52 -6.65 13.57
N ALA A 48 9.36 -6.36 12.97
CA ALA A 48 9.17 -5.13 12.20
C ALA A 48 8.93 -3.93 13.14
N GLY A 49 9.63 -2.82 12.90
CA GLY A 49 9.53 -1.61 13.73
C GLY A 49 8.11 -1.01 13.76
N PHE A 50 7.75 -0.33 14.85
CA PHE A 50 6.38 0.18 15.06
C PHE A 50 5.92 1.16 13.97
N TYR A 51 6.83 1.97 13.41
CA TYR A 51 6.53 2.97 12.37
C TYR A 51 6.07 2.36 11.04
N THR A 52 6.26 1.04 10.87
CA THR A 52 5.92 0.35 9.62
C THR A 52 4.41 0.22 9.41
N PHE A 53 3.59 0.42 10.46
CA PHE A 53 2.14 0.57 10.30
C PHE A 53 1.82 1.77 9.39
N ASP A 54 2.34 2.95 9.75
CA ASP A 54 2.04 4.18 9.02
C ASP A 54 2.62 4.16 7.62
N THR A 55 3.84 3.67 7.43
CA THR A 55 4.49 3.66 6.11
C THR A 55 3.88 2.63 5.16
N SER A 56 3.52 1.42 5.63
CA SER A 56 2.85 0.43 4.79
C SER A 56 1.45 0.91 4.39
N LYS A 57 0.69 1.49 5.33
CA LYS A 57 -0.62 2.10 5.06
C LYS A 57 -0.51 3.22 4.03
N ALA A 58 0.46 4.12 4.21
CA ALA A 58 0.73 5.24 3.33
C ALA A 58 1.03 4.82 1.88
N LYS A 59 1.80 3.73 1.71
CA LYS A 59 2.11 3.16 0.39
C LYS A 59 0.90 2.47 -0.25
N ALA A 60 0.10 1.74 0.54
CA ALA A 60 -1.12 1.11 0.07
C ALA A 60 -2.11 2.17 -0.46
N MET A 61 -2.29 3.24 0.32
CA MET A 61 -3.11 4.41 -0.03
C MET A 61 -2.64 5.06 -1.33
N ALA A 62 -1.35 5.40 -1.43
CA ALA A 62 -0.79 5.99 -2.64
C ALA A 62 -1.04 5.09 -3.85
N ALA A 63 -0.80 3.79 -3.72
CA ALA A 63 -0.94 2.87 -4.82
C ALA A 63 -2.40 2.75 -5.32
N ALA A 64 -3.36 2.68 -4.39
CA ALA A 64 -4.78 2.67 -4.71
C ALA A 64 -5.24 4.00 -5.35
N SER A 65 -4.87 5.13 -4.76
CA SER A 65 -5.31 6.47 -5.20
C SER A 65 -4.78 6.83 -6.59
N PHE A 66 -3.50 6.58 -6.86
CA PHE A 66 -2.89 6.90 -8.16
C PHE A 66 -3.01 5.77 -9.17
N LYS A 67 -3.50 4.60 -8.77
CA LYS A 67 -3.59 3.39 -9.60
C LYS A 67 -2.25 3.03 -10.23
N ARG A 68 -1.16 3.24 -9.48
CA ARG A 68 0.24 3.08 -9.89
C ARG A 68 1.05 2.51 -8.74
N SER A 69 2.12 1.78 -9.03
CA SER A 69 3.04 1.38 -7.97
C SER A 69 3.74 2.61 -7.38
N THR A 70 4.08 2.56 -6.11
CA THR A 70 4.81 3.68 -5.48
C THR A 70 6.24 3.81 -6.00
N MET A 71 6.77 2.78 -6.67
CA MET A 71 8.03 2.84 -7.42
C MET A 71 7.91 3.69 -8.69
N GLU A 72 6.81 3.55 -9.43
CA GLU A 72 6.54 4.43 -10.59
C GLU A 72 6.26 5.87 -10.16
N ILE A 73 5.65 6.06 -8.99
CA ILE A 73 5.48 7.39 -8.41
C ILE A 73 6.85 7.99 -8.04
N ASP A 74 7.70 7.21 -7.37
CA ASP A 74 9.04 7.65 -6.96
C ASP A 74 9.90 8.07 -8.16
N SER A 75 9.80 7.37 -9.30
CA SER A 75 10.58 7.70 -10.50
C SER A 75 10.14 8.97 -11.22
N ILE A 76 8.91 9.44 -11.01
CA ILE A 76 8.39 10.68 -11.63
C ILE A 76 8.30 11.84 -10.65
N LYS A 77 8.64 11.63 -9.37
CA LYS A 77 8.37 12.65 -8.34
C LYS A 77 9.12 13.96 -8.57
N ASP A 78 10.32 13.88 -9.12
CA ASP A 78 11.18 15.04 -9.38
C ASP A 78 10.68 15.91 -10.54
N GLN A 79 9.72 15.42 -11.34
CA GLN A 79 9.06 16.22 -12.38
C GLN A 79 8.09 17.25 -11.78
N ASN A 80 7.57 16.99 -10.56
CA ASN A 80 6.71 17.93 -9.83
C ASN A 80 6.93 17.79 -8.31
N PRO A 81 8.07 18.24 -7.78
CA PRO A 81 8.47 17.99 -6.40
C PRO A 81 7.52 18.65 -5.39
N LEU A 82 6.97 19.82 -5.71
CA LEU A 82 6.02 20.53 -4.85
C LEU A 82 4.71 19.76 -4.65
N LEU A 83 4.22 19.11 -5.72
CA LEU A 83 3.02 18.27 -5.63
C LEU A 83 3.28 17.10 -4.68
N TRP A 84 4.33 16.32 -4.91
CA TRP A 84 4.62 15.12 -4.13
C TRP A 84 5.00 15.42 -2.67
N PHE A 85 5.56 16.61 -2.40
CA PHE A 85 5.77 17.11 -1.05
C PHE A 85 4.44 17.43 -0.34
N SER A 86 3.45 17.94 -1.08
CA SER A 86 2.17 18.41 -0.52
C SER A 86 1.12 17.30 -0.39
N ILE A 87 1.19 16.26 -1.24
CA ILE A 87 0.26 15.13 -1.29
C ILE A 87 0.02 14.46 0.08
N PRO A 88 1.06 14.13 0.89
CA PRO A 88 0.85 13.55 2.21
C PRO A 88 -0.05 14.40 3.12
N SER A 89 0.01 15.73 3.00
CA SER A 89 -0.80 16.65 3.82
C SER A 89 -2.25 16.77 3.36
N VAL A 90 -2.55 16.38 2.12
CA VAL A 90 -3.89 16.52 1.50
C VAL A 90 -4.65 15.19 1.49
N ILE A 91 -3.95 14.05 1.40
CA ILE A 91 -4.56 12.72 1.38
C ILE A 91 -4.60 12.15 2.80
N PRO A 92 -5.79 11.89 3.38
CA PRO A 92 -5.92 11.28 4.69
C PRO A 92 -5.20 9.92 4.75
N GLY A 93 -4.28 9.75 5.70
CA GLY A 93 -3.45 8.54 5.81
C GLY A 93 -2.11 8.60 5.08
N ASN A 94 -1.75 9.78 4.54
CA ASN A 94 -0.45 10.15 3.97
C ASN A 94 -0.03 9.26 2.79
N ALA A 95 -0.20 9.67 1.54
CA ALA A 95 0.39 8.92 0.42
C ALA A 95 1.92 9.05 0.43
N LEU A 96 2.65 7.91 0.49
CA LEU A 96 4.11 7.90 0.55
C LEU A 96 4.72 7.51 -0.82
N PRO A 97 5.39 8.43 -1.53
CA PRO A 97 6.06 8.15 -2.81
C PRO A 97 7.41 7.46 -2.59
N SER A 98 7.37 6.24 -2.05
CA SER A 98 8.55 5.39 -1.82
C SER A 98 8.23 3.94 -2.16
N PRO A 99 9.16 3.16 -2.77
CA PRO A 99 8.91 1.78 -3.17
C PRO A 99 8.32 0.88 -2.07
N GLY A 100 7.35 0.04 -2.44
CA GLY A 100 6.70 -0.93 -1.56
C GLY A 100 5.17 -0.98 -1.68
N GLY A 101 4.54 -0.07 -2.42
CA GLY A 101 3.11 -0.08 -2.71
C GLY A 101 2.79 -0.53 -4.13
N ARG A 102 1.70 -1.30 -4.30
CA ARG A 102 1.15 -1.68 -5.61
C ARG A 102 -0.38 -1.63 -5.62
N PRO A 103 -1.00 -1.17 -6.72
CA PRO A 103 -2.45 -1.25 -6.87
C PRO A 103 -2.85 -2.71 -7.05
N ILE A 104 -4.00 -3.07 -6.50
CA ILE A 104 -4.59 -4.39 -6.69
C ILE A 104 -5.62 -4.25 -7.82
N ILE A 105 -5.33 -4.89 -8.96
CA ILE A 105 -6.14 -4.80 -10.16
C ILE A 105 -6.89 -6.12 -10.38
N LYS A 106 -8.18 -6.04 -10.63
CA LYS A 106 -9.05 -7.16 -11.01
C LYS A 106 -9.91 -6.74 -12.19
N ASP A 107 -9.91 -7.54 -13.25
CA ASP A 107 -10.67 -7.28 -14.48
C ASP A 107 -10.46 -5.85 -15.04
N GLY A 108 -9.22 -5.36 -14.98
CA GLY A 108 -8.83 -4.02 -15.44
C GLY A 108 -9.18 -2.88 -14.48
N HIS A 109 -9.83 -3.15 -13.35
CA HIS A 109 -10.24 -2.16 -12.36
C HIS A 109 -9.37 -2.22 -11.12
N CYS A 110 -8.98 -1.05 -10.60
CA CYS A 110 -8.31 -0.96 -9.31
C CYS A 110 -9.34 -1.17 -8.19
N ILE A 111 -9.20 -2.28 -7.47
CA ILE A 111 -10.07 -2.66 -6.34
C ILE A 111 -9.42 -2.34 -4.99
N GLY A 112 -8.23 -1.73 -4.97
CA GLY A 112 -7.52 -1.39 -3.75
C GLY A 112 -6.01 -1.29 -3.92
N GLY A 113 -5.29 -1.35 -2.81
CA GLY A 113 -3.83 -1.27 -2.81
C GLY A 113 -3.21 -2.07 -1.67
N ILE A 114 -2.03 -2.62 -1.94
CA ILE A 114 -1.14 -3.20 -0.93
C ILE A 114 0.05 -2.27 -0.70
N GLY A 115 0.51 -2.17 0.53
CA GLY A 115 1.77 -1.53 0.91
C GLY A 115 2.54 -2.36 1.91
N VAL A 116 3.88 -2.36 1.74
CA VAL A 116 4.85 -3.04 2.60
C VAL A 116 5.98 -2.13 3.07
#